data_AF-A0A0S7ELS4-F1
#
_entry.id   AF-A0A0S7ELS4-F1
#
_cell.length_a   1.000
_cell.length_b   1.000
_cell.length_c   1.000
_cell.angle_alpha   90.00
_cell.angle_beta   90.00
_cell.angle_gamma   90.00
#
_symmetry.space_group_name_H-M   'P 1'
#
loop_
_entity.id
_entity.type
_entity.pdbx_description
1 polymer ?
#
loop_
_entity_poly.entity_id
_entity_poly.type
_entity_poly.pdbx_seq_one_letter_code
_entity_poly.pdbx_strand_id
1 'polypeptide(L)'
;KYAQRLKLWNKPREDMECEDLKELPSPMPVRTRLPSKLFGEALMVLEFLRAFGEAFDLKDEFPEGITLEVLEEALVGTDPEGPLCELLFFFLTAIFQALDEEKEEVAKDQAEDLWEALDDDSDPTQSALTAVASLAAAWPQLHQGSGLKHRCSYGFISSYLPLAGWAALHHLVAVMLSL
;
A
#
# COMPACT_ATOMS: atom_id res chain seq x y z
N LYS A 1 -60.70 27.00 6.79
CA LYS A 1 -60.31 25.62 7.21
C LYS A 1 -59.16 25.03 6.37
N TYR A 2 -59.17 25.14 5.03
CA TYR A 2 -58.05 24.65 4.18
C TYR A 2 -56.70 25.34 4.45
N ALA A 3 -56.67 26.67 4.48
CA ALA A 3 -55.44 27.44 4.74
C ALA A 3 -54.80 27.17 6.13
N GLN A 4 -55.59 26.79 7.14
CA GLN A 4 -55.08 26.42 8.46
C GLN A 4 -54.44 25.01 8.46
N ARG A 5 -55.02 24.06 7.71
CA ARG A 5 -54.41 22.73 7.51
C ARG A 5 -53.08 22.83 6.76
N LEU A 6 -52.99 23.68 5.74
CA LEU A 6 -51.75 23.91 4.99
C LEU A 6 -50.62 24.47 5.88
N LYS A 7 -50.96 25.38 6.80
CA LYS A 7 -50.01 25.90 7.80
C LYS A 7 -49.55 24.85 8.81
N LEU A 8 -50.41 23.90 9.17
CA LEU A 8 -50.03 22.78 10.02
C LEU A 8 -49.13 21.78 9.27
N TRP A 9 -49.40 21.57 7.98
CA TRP A 9 -48.66 20.66 7.12
C TRP A 9 -47.21 21.08 6.90
N ASN A 10 -46.98 22.39 6.73
CA ASN A 10 -45.66 22.99 6.55
C ASN A 10 -44.86 23.20 7.84
N LYS A 11 -45.38 22.80 9.01
CA LYS A 11 -44.57 22.84 10.24
C LYS A 11 -43.50 21.76 10.17
N PRO A 12 -42.23 22.09 10.50
CA PRO A 12 -41.20 21.09 10.72
C PRO A 12 -41.71 20.06 11.73
N ARG A 13 -41.67 18.79 11.36
CA ARG A 13 -42.13 17.66 12.15
C ARG A 13 -41.09 16.54 12.06
N GLU A 14 -41.09 15.69 13.07
CA GLU A 14 -40.24 14.52 13.10
C GLU A 14 -40.81 13.46 12.13
N ASP A 15 -39.95 12.75 11.41
CA ASP A 15 -40.33 11.90 10.27
C ASP A 15 -41.31 10.78 10.65
N MET A 16 -41.23 10.26 11.88
CA MET A 16 -42.11 9.23 12.42
C MET A 16 -43.50 9.77 12.80
N GLU A 17 -43.68 11.10 12.89
CA GLU A 17 -44.97 11.76 13.14
C GLU A 17 -45.76 12.05 11.85
N CYS A 18 -45.20 11.72 10.69
CA CYS A 18 -45.83 11.92 9.39
C CYS A 18 -46.99 10.92 9.17
N GLU A 19 -48.17 11.42 8.82
CA GLU A 19 -49.37 10.61 8.60
C GLU A 19 -49.40 9.92 7.21
N ASP A 20 -48.44 10.23 6.33
CA ASP A 20 -48.31 9.71 4.96
C ASP A 20 -47.19 8.67 4.80
N LEU A 21 -46.66 8.16 5.91
CA LEU A 21 -45.71 7.06 5.92
C LEU A 21 -46.31 5.83 5.22
N LYS A 22 -45.53 5.27 4.29
CA LYS A 22 -45.88 4.03 3.58
C LYS A 22 -45.25 2.86 4.29
N GLU A 23 -45.95 1.73 4.31
CA GLU A 23 -45.35 0.48 4.75
C GLU A 23 -44.15 0.13 3.86
N LEU A 24 -43.06 -0.27 4.50
CA LEU A 24 -41.89 -0.75 3.78
C LEU A 24 -42.26 -2.03 3.03
N PRO A 25 -41.76 -2.22 1.80
CA PRO A 25 -41.93 -3.48 1.11
C PRO A 25 -41.34 -4.61 1.95
N SER A 26 -41.96 -5.79 1.90
CA SER A 26 -41.43 -6.98 2.57
C SER A 26 -40.00 -7.26 2.06
N PRO A 27 -39.00 -7.42 2.95
CA PRO A 27 -37.62 -7.62 2.54
C PRO A 27 -37.49 -8.94 1.77
N MET A 28 -36.85 -8.88 0.60
CA MET A 28 -36.56 -10.06 -0.21
C MET A 28 -35.18 -10.60 0.17
N PRO A 29 -35.05 -11.90 0.56
CA PRO A 29 -33.75 -12.49 0.85
C PRO A 29 -32.81 -12.44 -0.34
N VAL A 30 -31.56 -12.05 -0.09
CA VAL A 30 -30.50 -12.05 -1.11
C VAL A 30 -30.16 -13.51 -1.45
N ARG A 31 -30.14 -13.84 -2.74
CA ARG A 31 -29.76 -15.16 -3.24
C ARG A 31 -28.28 -15.18 -3.54
N THR A 32 -27.50 -15.93 -2.77
CA THR A 32 -26.04 -16.05 -2.94
C THR A 32 -25.60 -17.47 -2.55
N ARG A 33 -24.47 -17.94 -3.11
CA ARG A 33 -23.78 -19.16 -2.63
C ARG A 33 -22.93 -18.90 -1.38
N LEU A 34 -22.74 -17.64 -0.99
CA LEU A 34 -21.90 -17.28 0.16
C LEU A 34 -22.56 -17.73 1.48
N PRO A 35 -21.76 -18.29 2.42
CA PRO A 35 -22.24 -18.56 3.76
C PRO A 35 -22.76 -17.29 4.45
N SER A 36 -23.93 -17.33 5.07
CA SER A 36 -24.58 -16.15 5.67
C SER A 36 -23.73 -15.44 6.73
N LYS A 37 -22.83 -16.18 7.39
CA LYS A 37 -21.90 -15.64 8.38
C LYS A 37 -20.83 -14.72 7.77
N LEU A 38 -20.41 -14.99 6.54
CA LEU A 38 -19.33 -14.28 5.84
C LEU A 38 -19.86 -13.25 4.83
N PHE A 39 -21.17 -13.20 4.62
CA PHE A 39 -21.79 -12.28 3.65
C PHE A 39 -21.44 -10.81 3.93
N GLY A 40 -21.43 -10.40 5.20
CA GLY A 40 -21.04 -9.05 5.59
C GLY A 40 -19.58 -8.75 5.27
N GLU A 41 -18.67 -9.69 5.53
CA GLU A 41 -17.24 -9.55 5.22
C GLU A 41 -17.00 -9.45 3.71
N ALA A 42 -17.68 -10.28 2.92
CA ALA A 42 -17.63 -10.20 1.47
C ALA A 42 -18.10 -8.83 0.96
N LEU A 43 -19.18 -8.28 1.53
CA LEU A 43 -19.66 -6.95 1.16
C LEU A 43 -18.69 -5.84 1.55
N MET A 44 -17.99 -5.94 2.69
CA MET A 44 -16.95 -4.97 3.05
C MET A 44 -15.83 -4.94 2.02
N VAL A 45 -15.37 -6.12 1.56
CA VAL A 45 -14.34 -6.22 0.51
C VAL A 45 -14.86 -5.66 -0.81
N LEU A 46 -16.10 -5.98 -1.19
CA LEU A 46 -16.73 -5.45 -2.40
C LEU A 46 -16.84 -3.92 -2.35
N GLU A 47 -17.23 -3.36 -1.20
CA GLU A 47 -17.32 -1.93 -1.00
C GLU A 47 -15.96 -1.26 -1.05
N PHE A 48 -14.93 -1.86 -0.43
CA PHE A 48 -13.55 -1.40 -0.54
C PHE A 48 -13.08 -1.33 -1.99
N LEU A 49 -13.26 -2.40 -2.75
CA LEU A 49 -12.89 -2.46 -4.17
C LEU A 49 -13.65 -1.41 -4.99
N ARG A 50 -14.90 -1.14 -4.65
CA ARG A 50 -15.69 -0.10 -5.34
C ARG A 50 -15.29 1.32 -4.95
N ALA A 51 -14.94 1.55 -3.69
CA ALA A 51 -14.59 2.87 -3.17
C ALA A 51 -13.16 3.28 -3.54
N PHE A 52 -12.22 2.33 -3.50
CA PHE A 52 -10.79 2.58 -3.72
C PHE A 52 -10.26 2.00 -5.03
N GLY A 53 -11.07 1.26 -5.79
CA GLY A 53 -10.61 0.64 -7.04
C GLY A 53 -10.06 1.64 -8.06
N GLU A 54 -10.54 2.89 -8.08
CA GLU A 54 -9.98 3.93 -8.95
C GLU A 54 -8.58 4.37 -8.52
N ALA A 55 -8.27 4.37 -7.22
CA ALA A 55 -6.94 4.75 -6.72
C ALA A 55 -5.87 3.67 -6.98
N PHE A 56 -6.29 2.44 -7.22
CA PHE A 56 -5.43 1.29 -7.49
C PHE A 56 -5.49 0.81 -8.95
N ASP A 57 -6.08 1.61 -9.85
CA ASP A 57 -6.25 1.27 -11.27
C ASP A 57 -6.95 -0.08 -11.53
N LEU A 58 -7.92 -0.44 -10.68
CA LEU A 58 -8.67 -1.71 -10.73
C LEU A 58 -9.32 -1.99 -12.10
N LYS A 59 -9.60 -0.95 -12.89
CA LYS A 59 -10.21 -1.09 -14.23
C LYS A 59 -9.29 -1.74 -15.26
N ASP A 60 -7.97 -1.74 -15.03
CA ASP A 60 -7.02 -2.38 -15.93
C ASP A 60 -7.15 -3.91 -15.89
N GLU A 61 -7.54 -4.46 -14.75
CA GLU A 61 -7.77 -5.89 -14.55
C GLU A 61 -9.26 -6.24 -14.67
N PHE A 62 -10.14 -5.42 -14.07
CA PHE A 62 -11.59 -5.60 -14.07
C PHE A 62 -12.28 -4.42 -14.76
N PRO A 63 -12.37 -4.42 -16.11
CA PRO A 63 -12.90 -3.28 -16.87
C PRO A 63 -14.38 -2.98 -16.58
N GLU A 64 -15.18 -4.00 -16.25
CA GLU A 64 -16.57 -3.85 -15.83
C GLU A 64 -16.72 -3.68 -14.30
N GLY A 65 -15.59 -3.65 -13.57
CA GLY A 65 -15.55 -3.68 -12.12
C GLY A 65 -15.91 -5.04 -11.53
N ILE A 66 -15.88 -5.12 -10.20
CA ILE A 66 -16.17 -6.35 -9.47
C ILE A 66 -17.62 -6.30 -8.98
N THR A 67 -18.42 -7.25 -9.44
CA THR A 67 -19.81 -7.42 -8.99
C THR A 67 -19.88 -8.47 -7.88
N LEU A 68 -21.02 -8.54 -7.18
CA LEU A 68 -21.25 -9.57 -6.17
C LEU A 68 -21.15 -10.99 -6.77
N GLU A 69 -21.54 -11.16 -8.04
CA GLU A 69 -21.47 -12.45 -8.74
C GLU A 69 -20.02 -12.87 -8.98
N VAL A 70 -19.16 -11.94 -9.42
CA VAL A 70 -17.73 -12.17 -9.61
C VAL A 70 -17.04 -12.47 -8.29
N LEU A 71 -17.34 -11.70 -7.25
CA LEU A 71 -16.79 -11.93 -5.91
C LEU A 71 -17.27 -13.26 -5.32
N GLU A 72 -18.53 -13.64 -5.55
CA GLU A 72 -19.05 -14.94 -5.14
C GLU A 72 -18.33 -16.09 -5.85
N GLU A 73 -18.07 -15.97 -7.15
CA GLU A 73 -17.28 -16.95 -7.89
C GLU A 73 -15.82 -16.98 -7.42
N ALA A 74 -15.22 -15.84 -7.07
CA ALA A 74 -13.88 -15.80 -6.50
C ALA A 74 -13.81 -16.54 -5.15
N LEU A 75 -14.81 -16.37 -4.28
CA LEU A 75 -14.76 -16.93 -2.93
C LEU A 75 -15.22 -18.39 -2.84
N VAL A 76 -16.12 -18.83 -3.74
CA VAL A 76 -16.74 -20.16 -3.70
C VAL A 76 -16.26 -21.06 -4.85
N GLY A 77 -15.74 -20.46 -5.92
CA GLY A 77 -15.23 -21.17 -7.09
C GLY A 77 -14.01 -22.02 -6.77
N THR A 78 -13.77 -23.03 -7.62
CA THR A 78 -12.64 -23.95 -7.51
C THR A 78 -11.63 -23.78 -8.65
N ASP A 79 -11.79 -22.73 -9.46
CA ASP A 79 -10.95 -22.49 -10.63
C ASP A 79 -9.63 -21.82 -10.20
N PRO A 80 -8.46 -22.46 -10.43
CA PRO A 80 -7.16 -21.88 -10.09
C PRO A 80 -6.82 -20.62 -10.91
N GLU A 81 -7.36 -20.47 -12.11
CA GLU A 81 -7.17 -19.30 -12.98
C GLU A 81 -8.40 -18.37 -12.94
N GLY A 82 -9.21 -18.49 -11.88
CA GLY A 82 -10.44 -17.72 -11.71
C GLY A 82 -10.22 -16.32 -11.13
N PRO A 83 -11.32 -15.58 -10.88
CA PRO A 83 -11.27 -14.19 -10.41
C PRO A 83 -10.61 -14.02 -9.03
N LEU A 84 -10.50 -15.11 -8.24
CA LEU A 84 -9.72 -15.10 -7.00
C LEU A 84 -8.23 -14.89 -7.25
N CYS A 85 -7.69 -15.54 -8.28
CA CYS A 85 -6.28 -15.44 -8.61
C CYS A 85 -5.94 -14.03 -9.06
N GLU A 86 -6.76 -13.46 -9.95
CA GLU A 86 -6.65 -12.07 -10.39
C GLU A 86 -6.75 -11.10 -9.21
N LEU A 87 -7.73 -11.27 -8.31
CA LEU A 87 -7.85 -10.48 -7.08
C LEU A 87 -6.61 -10.56 -6.18
N LEU A 88 -6.01 -11.75 -6.05
CA LEU A 88 -4.79 -11.91 -5.25
C LEU A 88 -3.61 -11.18 -5.90
N PHE A 89 -3.46 -11.27 -7.21
CA PHE A 89 -2.41 -10.55 -7.93
C PHE A 89 -2.60 -9.04 -7.86
N PHE A 90 -3.83 -8.56 -7.98
CA PHE A 90 -4.20 -7.16 -7.77
C PHE A 90 -3.71 -6.65 -6.42
N PHE A 91 -4.14 -7.30 -5.33
CA PHE A 91 -3.80 -6.88 -3.99
C PHE A 91 -2.30 -6.95 -3.70
N LEU A 92 -1.62 -8.02 -4.17
CA LEU A 92 -0.17 -8.13 -3.98
C LEU A 92 0.58 -7.03 -4.74
N THR A 93 0.15 -6.71 -5.95
CA THR A 93 0.73 -5.63 -6.75
C THR A 93 0.55 -4.28 -6.05
N ALA A 94 -0.66 -3.97 -5.60
CA ALA A 94 -0.96 -2.76 -4.85
C ALA A 94 -0.16 -2.66 -3.54
N ILE A 95 -0.03 -3.77 -2.79
CA ILE A 95 0.76 -3.81 -1.56
C ILE A 95 2.23 -3.54 -1.84
N PHE A 96 2.83 -4.18 -2.86
CA PHE A 96 4.23 -3.97 -3.17
C PHE A 96 4.52 -2.57 -3.69
N GLN A 97 3.64 -2.00 -4.51
CA GLN A 97 3.73 -0.61 -4.95
C GLN A 97 3.71 0.35 -3.75
N ALA A 98 2.74 0.19 -2.83
CA ALA A 98 2.66 1.00 -1.62
C ALA A 98 3.90 0.86 -0.72
N LEU A 99 4.44 -0.36 -0.59
CA LEU A 99 5.66 -0.60 0.19
C LEU A 99 6.90 0.01 -0.45
N ASP A 100 6.97 0.09 -1.77
CA ASP A 100 8.11 0.71 -2.46
C ASP A 100 8.02 2.23 -2.41
N GLU A 101 6.83 2.80 -2.52
CA GLU A 101 6.58 4.23 -2.32
C GLU A 101 6.94 4.67 -0.88
N GLU A 102 6.50 3.91 0.14
CA GLU A 102 6.86 4.19 1.54
C GLU A 102 8.38 4.16 1.77
N LYS A 103 9.09 3.20 1.18
CA LYS A 103 10.57 3.13 1.30
C LYS A 103 11.25 4.31 0.63
N GLU A 104 10.74 4.77 -0.51
CA GLU A 104 11.30 5.91 -1.23
C GLU A 104 11.16 7.19 -0.41
N GLU A 105 9.99 7.43 0.19
CA GLU A 105 9.77 8.59 1.07
C GLU A 105 10.68 8.54 2.30
N VAL A 106 10.81 7.38 2.96
CA VAL A 106 11.75 7.21 4.09
C VAL A 106 13.21 7.45 3.66
N ALA A 107 13.57 7.08 2.44
CA ALA A 107 14.92 7.33 1.92
C ALA A 107 15.15 8.82 1.61
N LYS A 108 14.13 9.55 1.16
CA LYS A 108 14.18 11.01 0.95
C LYS A 108 14.32 11.73 2.29
N ASP A 109 13.50 11.40 3.28
CA ASP A 109 13.58 11.99 4.63
C ASP A 109 14.97 11.79 5.24
N GLN A 110 15.53 10.57 5.13
CA GLN A 110 16.89 10.30 5.60
C GLN A 110 17.96 11.08 4.82
N ALA A 111 17.76 11.32 3.52
CA ALA A 111 18.68 12.11 2.71
C ALA A 111 18.60 13.61 3.05
N GLU A 112 17.41 14.12 3.37
CA GLU A 112 17.20 15.50 3.84
C GLU A 112 17.84 15.73 5.22
N ASP A 113 17.62 14.81 6.18
CA ASP A 113 18.29 14.81 7.49
C ASP A 113 19.83 14.77 7.35
N LEU A 114 20.33 13.98 6.40
CA LEU A 114 21.77 13.93 6.09
C LEU A 114 22.28 15.26 5.52
N TRP A 115 21.50 15.94 4.67
CA TRP A 115 21.89 17.22 4.09
C TRP A 115 21.91 18.32 5.15
N GLU A 116 20.94 18.34 6.05
CA GLU A 116 20.90 19.26 7.19
C GLU A 116 22.09 19.02 8.14
N ALA A 117 22.44 17.75 8.40
CA ALA A 117 23.61 17.41 9.21
C ALA A 117 24.97 17.75 8.54
N LEU A 118 25.02 17.85 7.21
CA LEU A 118 26.21 18.25 6.46
C LEU A 118 26.37 19.78 6.37
N ASP A 119 25.29 20.55 6.56
CA ASP A 119 25.30 22.02 6.54
C ASP A 119 25.71 22.63 7.91
N ASP A 120 25.73 21.80 8.98
CA ASP A 120 26.28 22.17 10.29
C ASP A 120 27.82 22.01 10.28
N ASP A 121 28.52 23.13 10.15
CA ASP A 121 29.97 23.37 9.92
C ASP A 121 30.91 22.64 10.91
N SER A 122 30.95 21.31 10.83
CA SER A 122 31.83 20.44 11.59
C SER A 122 32.89 19.85 10.67
N ASP A 123 34.15 20.23 10.91
CA ASP A 123 35.40 19.77 10.29
C ASP A 123 35.23 18.91 9.01
N PRO A 124 35.58 19.43 7.81
CA PRO A 124 35.27 18.81 6.52
C PRO A 124 35.76 17.36 6.41
N THR A 125 36.75 16.99 7.20
CA THR A 125 37.32 15.64 7.26
C THR A 125 36.38 14.63 7.93
N GLN A 126 35.71 14.97 9.03
CA GLN A 126 34.79 14.05 9.72
C GLN A 126 33.43 13.96 9.04
N SER A 127 32.96 15.09 8.51
CA SER A 127 31.75 15.15 7.67
C SER A 127 31.91 14.27 6.42
N ALA A 128 33.05 14.39 5.70
CA ALA A 128 33.33 13.54 4.54
C ALA A 128 33.44 12.04 4.92
N LEU A 129 34.10 11.72 6.03
CA LEU A 129 34.21 10.33 6.49
C LEU A 129 32.85 9.73 6.87
N THR A 130 31.99 10.52 7.50
CA THR A 130 30.64 10.09 7.90
C THR A 130 29.73 9.92 6.68
N ALA A 131 29.78 10.85 5.72
CA ALA A 131 29.05 10.74 4.45
C ALA A 131 29.49 9.49 3.66
N VAL A 132 30.80 9.24 3.54
CA VAL A 132 31.33 8.04 2.86
C VAL A 132 30.93 6.75 3.59
N ALA A 133 30.96 6.75 4.92
CA ALA A 133 30.54 5.59 5.72
C ALA A 133 29.03 5.30 5.53
N SER A 134 28.19 6.33 5.52
CA SER A 134 26.74 6.19 5.27
C SER A 134 26.44 5.72 3.86
N LEU A 135 27.13 6.25 2.84
CA LEU A 135 27.00 5.80 1.46
C LEU A 135 27.43 4.33 1.30
N ALA A 136 28.54 3.95 1.93
CA ALA A 136 29.03 2.57 1.93
C ALA A 136 28.07 1.61 2.65
N ALA A 137 27.41 2.07 3.72
CA ALA A 137 26.41 1.29 4.45
C ALA A 137 25.10 1.10 3.67
N ALA A 138 24.71 2.09 2.85
CA ALA A 138 23.51 2.04 2.00
C ALA A 138 23.70 1.23 0.71
N TRP A 139 24.93 1.15 0.18
CA TRP A 139 25.26 0.46 -1.08
C TRP A 139 24.71 -0.97 -1.21
N PRO A 140 24.82 -1.85 -0.20
CA PRO A 140 24.34 -3.23 -0.29
C PRO A 140 22.81 -3.32 -0.29
N GLN A 141 22.13 -2.36 0.34
CA GLN A 141 20.68 -2.28 0.31
C GLN A 141 20.22 -1.84 -1.09
N LEU A 142 20.89 -0.84 -1.67
CA LEU A 142 20.55 -0.27 -2.97
C LEU A 142 20.81 -1.22 -4.15
N HIS A 143 21.95 -1.91 -4.17
CA HIS A 143 22.34 -2.76 -5.32
C HIS A 143 22.11 -4.25 -5.10
N GLN A 144 21.89 -4.70 -3.86
CA GLN A 144 21.77 -6.14 -3.53
C GLN A 144 20.52 -6.45 -2.70
N GLY A 145 19.60 -5.47 -2.53
CA GLY A 145 18.28 -5.65 -1.92
C GLY A 145 18.28 -6.09 -0.45
N SER A 146 19.40 -5.96 0.27
CA SER A 146 19.53 -6.48 1.64
C SER A 146 20.52 -5.70 2.49
N GLY A 147 20.23 -5.55 3.79
CA GLY A 147 21.04 -4.74 4.70
C GLY A 147 22.37 -5.42 5.09
N LEU A 148 23.41 -4.62 5.37
CA LEU A 148 24.74 -5.10 5.79
C LEU A 148 24.67 -6.04 7.02
N LYS A 149 23.75 -5.76 7.94
CA LYS A 149 23.49 -6.52 9.19
C LYS A 149 23.18 -8.01 8.98
N HIS A 150 22.51 -8.37 7.88
CA HIS A 150 22.13 -9.76 7.59
C HIS A 150 23.27 -10.54 6.90
N ARG A 151 24.24 -9.83 6.29
CA ARG A 151 25.41 -10.44 5.64
C ARG A 151 26.61 -10.57 6.56
N CYS A 152 26.80 -9.66 7.52
CA CYS A 152 27.91 -9.76 8.48
C CYS A 152 27.75 -10.88 9.52
N SER A 153 26.57 -11.49 9.65
CA SER A 153 26.33 -12.64 10.53
C SER A 153 26.78 -13.98 9.91
N TYR A 154 26.91 -14.05 8.58
CA TYR A 154 27.54 -15.17 7.88
C TYR A 154 28.96 -14.78 7.49
N GLY A 155 29.93 -15.42 8.14
CA GLY A 155 31.36 -15.12 8.03
C GLY A 155 31.82 -14.84 6.60
N PHE A 156 32.47 -13.69 6.45
CA PHE A 156 33.24 -13.33 5.28
C PHE A 156 34.32 -14.40 5.05
N ILE A 157 34.22 -15.11 3.93
CA ILE A 157 35.27 -15.63 3.02
C ILE A 157 34.58 -16.71 2.19
N SER A 158 34.19 -16.41 0.95
CA SER A 158 34.53 -17.23 -0.23
C SER A 158 33.81 -16.74 -1.51
N SER A 159 34.63 -16.31 -2.47
CA SER A 159 34.52 -16.66 -3.90
C SER A 159 33.52 -16.02 -4.87
N TYR A 160 32.72 -14.99 -4.54
CA TYR A 160 31.96 -14.28 -5.60
C TYR A 160 31.79 -12.78 -5.31
N LEU A 161 32.82 -11.99 -5.65
CA LEU A 161 32.65 -10.56 -5.89
C LEU A 161 33.11 -10.29 -7.34
N PRO A 162 32.22 -9.83 -8.24
CA PRO A 162 32.61 -9.53 -9.62
C PRO A 162 33.68 -8.43 -9.63
N LEU A 163 34.63 -8.52 -10.56
CA LEU A 163 35.83 -7.68 -10.67
C LEU A 163 35.60 -6.16 -10.52
N ALA A 164 34.37 -5.65 -10.73
CA ALA A 164 34.01 -4.26 -10.50
C ALA A 164 34.08 -3.83 -9.01
N GLY A 165 33.82 -4.74 -8.06
CA GLY A 165 33.86 -4.45 -6.63
C GLY A 165 35.27 -4.21 -6.09
N TRP A 166 36.28 -4.84 -6.70
CA TRP A 166 37.69 -4.63 -6.32
C TRP A 166 38.21 -3.27 -6.75
N ALA A 167 37.75 -2.72 -7.88
CA ALA A 167 38.15 -1.38 -8.31
C ALA A 167 37.62 -0.29 -7.37
N ALA A 168 36.38 -0.43 -6.88
CA ALA A 168 35.78 0.50 -5.93
C ALA A 168 36.44 0.41 -4.54
N LEU A 169 36.72 -0.80 -4.05
CA LEU A 169 37.47 -1.00 -2.80
C LEU A 169 38.91 -0.47 -2.90
N HIS A 170 39.58 -0.65 -4.04
CA HIS A 170 40.93 -0.14 -4.23
C HIS A 170 40.96 1.40 -4.31
N HIS A 171 39.94 2.02 -4.92
CA HIS A 171 39.78 3.48 -4.91
C HIS A 171 39.48 4.02 -3.50
N LEU A 172 38.61 3.35 -2.74
CA LEU A 172 38.25 3.77 -1.39
C LEU A 172 39.44 3.61 -0.42
N VAL A 173 40.19 2.51 -0.53
CA VAL A 173 41.42 2.26 0.25
C VAL A 173 42.53 3.23 -0.15
N ALA A 174 42.68 3.57 -1.44
CA ALA A 174 43.67 4.56 -1.90
C ALA A 174 43.36 5.98 -1.42
N VAL A 175 42.07 6.35 -1.35
CA VAL A 175 41.62 7.63 -0.79
C VAL A 175 41.83 7.68 0.72
N MET A 176 41.59 6.57 1.44
CA MET A 176 41.84 6.49 2.89
C MET A 176 43.33 6.44 3.28
N LEU A 177 44.23 6.01 2.39
CA LEU A 177 45.68 5.99 2.62
C LEU A 177 46.40 7.28 2.18
N SER A 178 45.69 8.21 1.52
CA SER A 178 46.23 9.49 1.05
C SER A 178 45.77 10.71 1.87
N LEU A 179 45.07 10.46 2.98
CA LEU A 179 44.72 11.40 4.05
C LEU A 179 45.52 11.02 5.30
#